data_AF-A0A197SMV3-F1
#
_entry.id   AF-A0A197SMV3-F1
#
_cell.length_a   1.000
_cell.length_b   1.000
_cell.length_c   1.000
_cell.angle_alpha   90.00
_cell.angle_beta   90.00
_cell.angle_gamma   90.00
#
_symmetry.space_group_name_H-M   'P 1'
#
loop_
_entity.id
_entity.type
_entity.pdbx_description
1 polymer ?
#
loop_
_entity_poly.entity_id
_entity_poly.type
_entity_poly.pdbx_seq_one_letter_code
_entity_poly.pdbx_strand_id
1 'polypeptide(L)'
;MDKLPNNAKLTAELTKAWQASASADNHYAAWADQSAKDKGCKHGHARRTPEAAQGDRASGEATLAKKQAAGLWNAIAGKYGLTKRSSAQL
;
A
#
# COMPACT_ATOMS: atom_id res chain seq x y z
N MET A 1 -12.75 -16.26 9.75
CA MET A 1 -12.11 -15.01 10.21
C MET A 1 -12.75 -14.48 11.50
N ASP A 2 -14.08 -14.57 11.65
CA ASP A 2 -14.87 -13.97 12.76
C ASP A 2 -14.64 -14.48 14.18
N LYS A 3 -13.81 -15.51 14.38
CA LYS A 3 -13.53 -16.06 15.72
C LYS A 3 -12.22 -15.55 16.34
N LEU A 4 -11.53 -14.61 15.68
CA LEU A 4 -10.26 -14.07 16.14
C LEU A 4 -10.49 -12.77 16.93
N PRO A 5 -10.04 -12.67 18.19
CA PRO A 5 -10.02 -11.38 18.88
C PRO A 5 -9.20 -10.38 18.07
N ASN A 6 -9.69 -9.14 17.93
CA ASN A 6 -9.14 -8.06 17.08
C ASN A 6 -9.24 -8.25 15.55
N ASN A 7 -10.09 -9.16 15.05
CA ASN A 7 -10.30 -9.33 13.61
C ASN A 7 -10.78 -8.05 12.90
N ALA A 8 -11.66 -7.26 13.53
CA ALA A 8 -12.18 -6.03 12.92
C ALA A 8 -11.07 -5.02 12.60
N LYS A 9 -10.09 -4.85 13.50
CA LYS A 9 -8.95 -3.96 13.29
C LYS A 9 -8.01 -4.50 12.22
N LEU A 10 -7.76 -5.82 12.20
CA LEU A 10 -6.95 -6.44 11.15
C LEU A 10 -7.59 -6.25 9.77
N THR A 11 -8.89 -6.52 9.64
CA THR A 11 -9.62 -6.32 8.38
C THR A 11 -9.58 -4.85 7.96
N ALA A 12 -9.80 -3.90 8.88
CA ALA A 12 -9.74 -2.48 8.58
C ALA A 12 -8.36 -2.04 8.05
N GLU A 13 -7.26 -2.50 8.66
CA GLU A 13 -5.90 -2.18 8.18
C GLU A 13 -5.61 -2.81 6.81
N LEU A 14 -6.10 -4.04 6.56
CA LEU A 14 -5.96 -4.68 5.24
C LEU A 14 -6.78 -3.95 4.16
N THR A 15 -8.02 -3.57 4.47
CA THR A 15 -8.86 -2.77 3.56
C THR A 15 -8.21 -1.43 3.26
N LYS A 16 -7.66 -0.75 4.28
CA LYS A 16 -6.94 0.50 4.12
C LYS A 16 -5.69 0.33 3.24
N ALA A 17 -4.91 -0.72 3.47
CA ALA A 17 -3.74 -1.03 2.65
C ALA A 17 -4.12 -1.24 1.18
N TRP A 18 -5.20 -1.96 0.93
CA TRP A 18 -5.70 -2.21 -0.42
C TRP A 18 -6.17 -0.93 -1.11
N GLN A 19 -6.99 -0.11 -0.44
CA GLN A 19 -7.47 1.17 -0.98
C GLN A 19 -6.31 2.14 -1.27
N ALA A 20 -5.35 2.25 -0.36
CA ALA A 20 -4.18 3.10 -0.54
C ALA A 20 -3.28 2.61 -1.69
N SER A 21 -3.12 1.29 -1.86
CA SER A 21 -2.37 0.72 -2.99
C SER A 21 -3.07 1.03 -4.32
N ALA A 22 -4.39 0.85 -4.40
CA ALA A 22 -5.16 1.19 -5.58
C ALA A 22 -5.08 2.69 -5.92
N SER A 23 -5.11 3.56 -4.91
CA SER A 23 -4.90 5.00 -5.11
C SER A 23 -3.49 5.31 -5.62
N ALA A 24 -2.46 4.62 -5.12
CA ALA A 24 -1.09 4.78 -5.59
C ALA A 24 -0.97 4.39 -7.08
N ASP A 25 -1.55 3.25 -7.46
CA ASP A 25 -1.55 2.78 -8.85
C ASP A 25 -2.25 3.77 -9.79
N ASN A 26 -3.38 4.34 -9.38
CA ASN A 26 -4.09 5.38 -10.15
C ASN A 26 -3.23 6.63 -10.34
N HIS A 27 -2.55 7.10 -9.29
CA HIS A 27 -1.66 8.26 -9.37
C HIS A 27 -0.43 7.98 -10.25
N TYR A 28 0.16 6.79 -10.15
CA TYR A 28 1.29 6.42 -11.00
C TYR A 28 0.89 6.25 -12.47
N ALA A 29 -0.31 5.73 -12.75
CA ALA A 29 -0.86 5.69 -14.09
C ALA A 29 -1.04 7.11 -14.66
N ALA A 30 -1.63 8.03 -13.89
CA ALA A 30 -1.78 9.43 -14.30
C ALA A 30 -0.42 10.12 -14.50
N TRP A 31 0.58 9.82 -13.67
CA TRP A 31 1.93 10.31 -13.85
C TRP A 31 2.61 9.74 -15.11
N ALA A 32 2.37 8.47 -15.44
CA ALA A 32 2.86 7.86 -16.67
C ALA A 32 2.26 8.58 -17.89
N ASP A 33 0.95 8.86 -17.89
CA ASP A 33 0.28 9.63 -18.94
C ASP A 33 0.82 11.05 -19.07
N GLN A 34 1.16 11.71 -17.95
CA GLN A 34 1.81 13.03 -17.97
C GLN A 34 3.24 12.97 -18.54
N SER A 35 3.96 11.90 -18.23
CA SER A 35 5.34 11.68 -18.69
C SER A 35 5.41 11.35 -20.18
N ALA A 36 4.37 10.73 -20.73
CA ALA A 36 4.24 10.40 -22.15
C ALA A 36 3.97 11.62 -23.05
N LYS A 37 3.58 12.77 -22.50
CA LYS A 37 3.34 14.01 -23.25
C LYS A 37 4.65 14.72 -23.61
N ASP A 38 4.60 15.61 -24.60
CA ASP A 38 5.75 16.43 -25.01
C ASP A 38 6.36 17.16 -23.81
N LYS A 39 7.69 17.00 -23.63
CA LYS A 39 8.49 17.51 -22.50
C LYS A 39 8.18 16.88 -21.13
N GLY A 40 7.41 15.79 -21.07
CA GLY A 40 7.15 14.99 -19.86
C GLY A 40 8.38 14.22 -19.37
N CYS A 41 9.25 13.83 -20.30
CA CYS A 41 10.55 13.23 -20.02
C CYS A 41 11.69 14.16 -20.46
N LYS A 42 12.59 14.50 -19.54
CA LYS A 42 13.80 15.29 -19.83
C LYS A 42 15.03 14.42 -19.60
N HIS A 43 15.86 14.24 -20.63
CA HIS A 43 17.07 13.40 -20.59
C HIS A 43 16.81 11.94 -20.13
N GLY A 44 15.69 11.33 -20.55
CA GLY A 44 15.34 9.96 -20.15
C GLY A 44 14.73 9.84 -18.75
N HIS A 45 14.51 10.96 -18.06
CA HIS A 45 13.86 10.98 -16.75
C HIS A 45 12.48 11.62 -16.83
N ALA A 46 11.46 10.88 -16.38
CA ALA A 46 10.12 11.40 -16.18
C ALA A 46 10.15 12.54 -15.15
N ARG A 47 9.54 13.68 -15.50
CA ARG A 47 9.46 14.82 -14.60
C ARG A 47 8.61 14.46 -13.40
N ARG A 48 9.08 14.78 -12.18
CA ARG A 48 8.26 14.63 -10.98
C ARG A 48 7.10 15.62 -11.03
N THR A 49 5.88 15.11 -10.94
CA THR A 49 4.64 15.90 -10.94
C THR A 49 3.90 15.70 -9.61
N PRO A 50 2.81 16.45 -9.36
CA PRO A 50 1.95 16.19 -8.21
C PRO A 50 1.43 14.75 -8.16
N GLU A 51 1.12 14.14 -9.31
CA GLU A 51 0.67 12.73 -9.36
C GLU A 51 1.74 11.77 -8.85
N ALA A 52 3.00 11.94 -9.27
CA ALA A 52 4.11 11.13 -8.73
C ALA A 52 4.23 11.28 -7.20
N ALA A 53 4.09 12.51 -6.68
CA ALA A 53 4.14 12.75 -5.24
C ALA A 53 2.96 12.14 -4.48
N GLN A 54 1.76 12.16 -5.06
CA GLN A 54 0.56 11.56 -4.46
C GLN A 54 0.62 10.02 -4.52
N GLY A 55 1.17 9.45 -5.60
CA GLY A 55 1.47 8.02 -5.70
C GLY A 55 2.43 7.57 -4.61
N ASP A 56 3.55 8.29 -4.43
CA ASP A 56 4.53 8.01 -3.37
C ASP A 56 3.88 8.09 -1.97
N ARG A 57 3.04 9.10 -1.74
CA ARG A 57 2.32 9.26 -0.47
C ARG A 57 1.36 8.11 -0.22
N ALA A 58 0.51 7.77 -1.17
CA ALA A 58 -0.46 6.68 -1.08
C ALA A 58 0.24 5.33 -0.88
N SER A 59 1.36 5.09 -1.58
CA SER A 59 2.21 3.91 -1.39
C SER A 59 2.81 3.84 0.02
N GLY A 60 3.24 4.97 0.57
CA GLY A 60 3.68 5.09 1.96
C GLY A 60 2.57 4.76 2.96
N GLU A 61 1.35 5.27 2.74
CA GLU A 61 0.17 4.97 3.55
C GLU A 61 -0.20 3.48 3.48
N ALA A 62 -0.13 2.87 2.31
CA ALA A 62 -0.33 1.43 2.12
C ALA A 62 0.70 0.62 2.91
N THR A 63 1.98 1.00 2.84
CA THR A 63 3.08 0.35 3.58
C THR A 63 2.86 0.44 5.09
N LEU A 64 2.41 1.58 5.60
CA LEU A 64 2.09 1.75 7.01
C LEU A 64 0.95 0.83 7.45
N ALA A 65 -0.15 0.79 6.67
CA ALA A 65 -1.29 -0.09 6.95
C ALA A 65 -0.89 -1.57 6.91
N LYS A 66 -0.07 -2.00 5.94
CA LYS A 66 0.48 -3.37 5.87
C LYS A 66 1.33 -3.74 7.08
N LYS A 67 2.13 -2.79 7.60
CA LYS A 67 2.90 -3.00 8.85
C LYS A 67 1.98 -3.21 10.05
N GLN A 68 0.91 -2.41 10.16
CA GLN A 68 -0.06 -2.55 11.25
C GLN A 68 -0.83 -3.88 11.14
N ALA A 69 -1.28 -4.24 9.94
CA ALA A 69 -1.91 -5.53 9.66
C ALA A 69 -0.99 -6.71 9.98
N ALA A 70 0.30 -6.64 9.61
CA ALA A 70 1.28 -7.68 9.93
C ALA A 70 1.45 -7.85 11.44
N GLY A 71 1.51 -6.77 12.21
CA GLY A 71 1.58 -6.82 13.67
C GLY A 71 0.37 -7.54 14.29
N LEU A 72 -0.84 -7.17 13.83
CA LEU A 72 -2.10 -7.77 14.29
C LEU A 72 -2.19 -9.25 13.90
N TRP A 73 -1.84 -9.59 12.66
CA TRP A 73 -1.79 -10.97 12.19
C TRP A 73 -0.78 -11.80 12.99
N ASN A 74 0.43 -11.29 13.22
CA ASN A 74 1.48 -12.04 13.91
C ASN A 74 1.16 -12.32 15.38
N ALA A 75 0.40 -11.45 16.03
CA ALA A 75 -0.13 -11.70 17.37
C ALA A 75 -1.14 -12.87 17.37
N ILE A 76 -2.05 -12.89 16.40
CA ILE A 76 -2.98 -14.00 16.18
C ILE A 76 -2.22 -15.29 15.84
N ALA A 77 -1.30 -15.20 14.89
CA ALA A 77 -0.53 -16.34 14.41
C ALA A 77 0.26 -17.01 15.55
N GLY A 78 0.85 -16.20 16.45
CA GLY A 78 1.50 -16.71 17.66
C GLY A 78 0.55 -17.49 18.58
N LYS A 79 -0.68 -17.00 18.79
CA LYS A 79 -1.67 -17.66 19.66
C LYS A 79 -2.14 -19.01 19.12
N TYR A 80 -2.21 -19.16 17.80
CA TYR A 80 -2.78 -20.35 17.15
C TYR A 80 -1.74 -21.21 16.41
N GLY A 81 -0.44 -20.93 16.57
CA GLY A 81 0.63 -21.68 15.89
C GLY A 81 0.63 -21.52 14.36
N LEU A 82 0.10 -20.41 13.84
CA LEU A 82 0.06 -20.14 12.40
C LEU A 82 1.36 -19.46 11.93
N THR A 83 1.61 -19.51 10.63
CA THR A 83 2.75 -18.81 10.01
C THR A 83 2.59 -17.30 10.09
N LYS A 84 3.63 -16.64 10.62
CA LYS A 84 3.74 -15.18 10.63
C LYS A 84 3.92 -14.64 9.22
N ARG A 85 3.42 -13.43 8.98
CA ARG A 85 3.55 -12.72 7.69
C ARG A 85 4.28 -11.41 7.90
N SER A 86 5.15 -11.07 6.96
CA SER A 86 5.74 -9.74 6.86
C SER A 86 4.80 -8.78 6.15
N SER A 87 5.02 -7.48 6.33
CA SER A 87 4.25 -6.44 5.61
C SER A 87 4.42 -6.50 4.10
N ALA A 88 5.48 -7.12 3.58
CA ALA A 88 5.68 -7.33 2.15
C ALA A 88 4.83 -8.49 1.58
N GLN A 89 4.32 -9.36 2.45
CA GLN A 89 3.50 -10.53 2.11
C GLN A 89 2.00 -10.30 2.37
N LEU A 90 1.62 -9.07 2.73
CA LEU A 90 0.26 -8.59 2.91
C LEU A 90 -0.01 -7.49 1.88
#